data_AF-A0A4Q0P337-F1
#
_entry.id   AF-A0A4Q0P337-F1
#
_cell.length_a   1.000
_cell.length_b   1.000
_cell.length_c   1.000
_cell.angle_alpha   90.00
_cell.angle_beta   90.00
_cell.angle_gamma   90.00
#
_symmetry.space_group_name_H-M   'P 1'
#
loop_
_entity.id
_entity.type
_entity.pdbx_description
1 polymer ?
#
loop_
_entity_poly.entity_id
_entity_poly.type
_entity_poly.pdbx_seq_one_letter_code
_entity_poly.pdbx_strand_id
1 'polypeptide(L)'
;MTKNEWEKLYGILDNEHSTFLLEYPTMRNEKNKKIRGDAERKVNNSIRLSCTWIQKYGEAFNLLTGGDETSDFGRAIIWDEFVRPNYFGGDMSEFLEKIKKKIASMDKENN
;
A
#
# COMPACT_ATOMS: atom_id res chain seq x y z
N MET A 1 -9.32 -4.86 13.84
CA MET A 1 -7.84 -4.78 14.00
C MET A 1 -7.51 -4.05 15.28
N THR A 2 -6.63 -4.63 16.09
CA THR A 2 -6.01 -4.01 17.27
C THR A 2 -4.93 -2.99 16.88
N LYS A 3 -4.48 -2.14 17.82
CA LYS A 3 -3.40 -1.18 17.59
C LYS A 3 -2.12 -1.87 17.10
N ASN A 4 -1.71 -2.95 17.76
CA ASN A 4 -0.52 -3.71 17.40
C ASN A 4 -0.62 -4.30 15.97
N GLU A 5 -1.81 -4.71 15.54
CA GLU A 5 -2.02 -5.18 14.15
C GLU A 5 -1.88 -4.05 13.14
N TRP A 6 -2.35 -2.84 13.46
CA TRP A 6 -2.16 -1.66 12.61
C TRP A 6 -0.69 -1.24 12.52
N GLU A 7 0.04 -1.21 13.64
CA GLU A 7 1.47 -0.90 13.66
C GLU A 7 2.29 -1.92 12.87
N LYS A 8 1.95 -3.20 13.01
CA LYS A 8 2.56 -4.27 12.23
C LYS A 8 2.28 -4.12 10.73
N LEU A 9 1.03 -3.84 10.37
CA LEU A 9 0.65 -3.61 8.97
C LEU A 9 1.41 -2.40 8.41
N TYR A 10 1.45 -1.28 9.16
CA TYR A 10 2.19 -0.08 8.78
C TYR A 10 3.65 -0.42 8.46
N GLY A 11 4.36 -1.10 9.37
CA GLY A 11 5.77 -1.41 9.16
C GLY A 11 6.03 -2.30 7.94
N ILE A 12 5.14 -3.24 7.65
CA ILE A 12 5.22 -4.07 6.45
C ILE A 12 5.03 -3.22 5.19
N LEU A 13 3.97 -2.40 5.15
CA LEU A 13 3.64 -1.58 3.99
C LEU A 13 4.68 -0.49 3.71
N ASP A 14 5.24 0.11 4.76
CA ASP A 14 6.30 1.13 4.65
C ASP A 14 7.60 0.54 4.07
N ASN A 15 7.93 -0.70 4.44
CA ASN A 15 9.06 -1.42 3.86
C ASN A 15 8.85 -1.75 2.37
N GLU A 16 7.64 -2.22 2.00
CA GLU A 16 7.31 -2.48 0.59
C GLU A 16 7.27 -1.18 -0.23
N HIS A 17 6.77 -0.09 0.36
CA HIS A 17 6.77 1.23 -0.26
C HIS A 17 8.19 1.72 -0.54
N SER A 18 9.08 1.59 0.44
CA SER A 18 10.50 1.96 0.30
C SER A 18 11.19 1.15 -0.82
N THR A 19 10.91 -0.15 -0.88
CA THR A 19 11.42 -1.03 -1.95
C THR A 19 10.89 -0.60 -3.32
N PHE A 20 9.60 -0.31 -3.41
CA PHE A 20 8.97 0.17 -4.63
C PHE A 20 9.61 1.48 -5.12
N LEU A 21 9.79 2.48 -4.24
CA LEU A 21 10.35 3.79 -4.61
C LEU A 21 11.78 3.69 -5.13
N LEU A 22 12.57 2.76 -4.58
CA LEU A 22 13.94 2.50 -5.03
C LEU A 22 13.98 1.86 -6.43
N GLU A 23 13.12 0.88 -6.67
CA GLU A 23 13.20 0.01 -7.84
C GLU A 23 12.39 0.53 -9.04
N TYR A 24 11.33 1.31 -8.81
CA TYR A 24 10.46 1.81 -9.88
C TYR A 24 11.19 2.68 -10.92
N PRO A 25 12.06 3.65 -10.54
CA PRO A 25 12.85 4.39 -11.53
C PRO A 25 13.78 3.49 -12.35
N THR A 26 14.39 2.48 -11.71
CA THR A 26 15.26 1.50 -12.36
C THR A 26 14.47 0.66 -13.36
N MET A 27 13.30 0.16 -12.97
CA MET A 27 12.38 -0.56 -13.85
C MET A 27 12.00 0.28 -15.09
N ARG A 28 11.78 1.59 -14.92
CA ARG A 28 11.35 2.48 -16.01
C ARG A 28 12.47 2.85 -16.97
N ASN A 29 13.67 3.10 -16.45
CA ASN A 29 14.69 3.84 -17.18
C ASN A 29 15.98 3.04 -17.48
N GLU A 30 16.20 1.90 -16.83
CA GLU A 30 17.44 1.13 -17.00
C GLU A 30 17.54 0.52 -18.41
N LYS A 31 18.71 0.66 -19.02
CA LYS A 31 19.03 0.14 -20.37
C LYS A 31 19.42 -1.33 -20.31
N ASN A 32 20.11 -1.74 -19.24
CA ASN A 32 20.49 -3.13 -19.05
C ASN A 32 19.25 -3.99 -18.78
N LYS A 33 18.91 -4.86 -19.74
CA LYS A 33 17.71 -5.73 -19.65
C LYS A 33 17.68 -6.60 -18.39
N LYS A 34 18.83 -7.09 -17.91
CA LYS A 34 18.90 -7.93 -16.72
C LYS A 34 18.56 -7.12 -15.47
N ILE A 35 19.21 -5.97 -15.28
CA ILE A 35 18.96 -5.09 -14.14
C ILE A 35 17.52 -4.59 -14.15
N ARG A 36 17.01 -4.17 -15.32
CA ARG A 36 15.62 -3.74 -15.46
C ARG A 36 14.63 -4.84 -15.10
N GLY A 37 14.86 -6.07 -15.57
CA GLY A 37 14.01 -7.22 -15.25
C GLY A 37 14.06 -7.59 -13.76
N ASP A 38 15.22 -7.44 -13.11
CA ASP A 38 15.34 -7.65 -11.67
C ASP A 38 14.54 -6.60 -10.88
N ALA A 39 14.59 -5.33 -11.29
CA ALA A 39 13.81 -4.23 -10.70
C ALA A 39 12.29 -4.42 -10.92
N GLU A 40 11.87 -4.83 -12.11
CA GLU A 40 10.47 -5.15 -12.42
C GLU A 40 9.91 -6.22 -11.49
N ARG A 41 10.67 -7.30 -11.24
CA ARG A 41 10.25 -8.34 -10.30
C ARG A 41 10.10 -7.82 -8.88
N LYS A 42 10.97 -6.92 -8.44
CA LYS A 42 10.88 -6.32 -7.10
C LYS A 42 9.67 -5.40 -6.98
N VAL A 43 9.44 -4.53 -7.96
CA VAL A 43 8.23 -3.68 -8.04
C VAL A 43 6.96 -4.52 -7.96
N ASN A 44 6.84 -5.54 -8.81
CA ASN A 44 5.68 -6.42 -8.85
C ASN A 44 5.48 -7.18 -7.53
N ASN A 45 6.58 -7.61 -6.89
CA ASN A 45 6.51 -8.26 -5.59
C ASN A 45 6.04 -7.31 -4.48
N SER A 46 6.54 -6.08 -4.43
CA SER A 46 6.12 -5.11 -3.42
C SER A 46 4.65 -4.79 -3.53
N ILE A 47 4.15 -4.52 -4.75
CA ILE A 47 2.71 -4.32 -4.98
C ILE A 47 1.91 -5.54 -4.51
N ARG A 48 2.31 -6.75 -4.94
CA ARG A 48 1.60 -7.99 -4.61
C ARG A 48 1.58 -8.27 -3.10
N LEU A 49 2.70 -8.07 -2.41
CA LEU A 49 2.80 -8.29 -0.96
C LEU A 49 1.95 -7.27 -0.21
N SER A 50 2.03 -5.99 -0.57
CA SER A 50 1.15 -4.96 -0.03
C SER A 50 -0.33 -5.32 -0.21
N CYS A 51 -0.73 -5.72 -1.42
CA CYS A 51 -2.10 -6.10 -1.70
C CYS A 51 -2.56 -7.28 -0.83
N THR A 52 -1.71 -8.31 -0.70
CA THR A 52 -1.98 -9.48 0.13
C THR A 52 -2.25 -9.10 1.57
N TRP A 53 -1.41 -8.22 2.14
CA TRP A 53 -1.56 -7.79 3.53
C TRP A 53 -2.77 -6.88 3.74
N ILE A 54 -3.08 -6.01 2.77
CA ILE A 54 -4.26 -5.14 2.85
C ILE A 54 -5.55 -5.98 2.77
N GLN A 55 -5.65 -6.90 1.81
CA GLN A 55 -6.84 -7.74 1.64
C GLN A 55 -7.05 -8.72 2.80
N LYS A 56 -5.97 -9.13 3.48
CA LYS A 56 -6.05 -9.98 4.67
C LYS A 56 -6.81 -9.29 5.82
N TYR A 57 -6.77 -7.96 5.89
CA TYR A 57 -7.44 -7.17 6.92
C TYR A 57 -8.56 -6.34 6.32
N GLY A 58 -9.82 -6.76 6.54
CA GLY A 58 -10.99 -6.06 6.00
C GLY A 58 -11.04 -4.58 6.37
N GLU A 59 -10.63 -4.22 7.59
CA GLU A 59 -10.56 -2.84 8.04
C GLU A 59 -9.51 -2.01 7.30
N ALA A 60 -8.38 -2.61 6.91
CA ALA A 60 -7.36 -1.95 6.10
C ALA A 60 -7.86 -1.72 4.66
N PHE A 61 -8.49 -2.73 4.07
CA PHE A 61 -9.12 -2.59 2.75
C PHE A 61 -10.21 -1.51 2.74
N ASN A 62 -11.05 -1.47 3.78
CA ASN A 62 -12.06 -0.43 3.94
C ASN A 62 -11.43 0.95 4.08
N LEU A 63 -10.38 1.09 4.91
CA LEU A 63 -9.68 2.37 5.09
C LEU A 63 -9.04 2.88 3.78
N LEU A 64 -8.49 1.97 2.97
CA LEU A 64 -7.93 2.32 1.66
C LEU A 64 -9.03 2.79 0.69
N THR A 65 -10.11 2.01 0.60
CA THR A 65 -11.15 2.18 -0.42
C THR A 65 -12.27 3.16 -0.04
N GLY A 66 -12.21 3.78 1.14
CA GLY A 66 -13.24 4.70 1.62
C GLY A 66 -14.45 4.03 2.28
N GLY A 67 -14.42 2.70 2.44
CA GLY A 67 -15.42 1.93 3.18
C GLY A 67 -16.86 2.19 2.71
N ASP A 68 -17.79 2.27 3.66
CA ASP A 68 -19.22 2.40 3.40
C ASP A 68 -19.62 3.77 2.82
N GLU A 69 -18.75 4.77 2.89
CA GLU A 69 -18.95 6.09 2.27
C GLU A 69 -18.72 6.05 0.74
N THR A 70 -18.16 4.95 0.23
CA THR A 70 -17.85 4.77 -1.19
C THR A 70 -18.64 3.61 -1.76
N SER A 71 -19.32 3.82 -2.90
CA SER A 71 -20.04 2.74 -3.60
C SER A 71 -19.10 1.57 -3.95
N ASP A 72 -19.63 0.35 -4.02
CA ASP A 72 -18.84 -0.84 -4.37
C ASP A 72 -18.08 -0.68 -5.70
N PHE A 73 -18.70 -0.03 -6.69
CA PHE A 73 -18.05 0.29 -7.96
C PHE A 73 -16.88 1.26 -7.77
N GLY A 74 -17.07 2.32 -6.96
CA GLY A 74 -16.00 3.27 -6.64
C GLY A 74 -14.84 2.59 -5.89
N ARG A 75 -15.15 1.69 -4.95
CA ARG A 75 -14.15 0.90 -4.22
C ARG A 75 -13.34 0.00 -5.15
N ALA A 76 -14.00 -0.60 -6.15
CA ALA A 76 -13.33 -1.41 -7.16
C ALA A 76 -12.39 -0.57 -8.04
N ILE A 77 -12.77 0.65 -8.42
CA ILE A 77 -11.90 1.59 -9.17
C ILE A 77 -10.68 1.95 -8.34
N ILE A 78 -10.87 2.38 -7.09
CA ILE A 78 -9.76 2.76 -6.20
C ILE A 78 -8.77 1.60 -6.06
N TRP A 79 -9.28 0.38 -5.90
CA TRP A 79 -8.44 -0.81 -5.82
C TRP A 79 -7.70 -1.09 -7.13
N ASP A 80 -8.38 -1.01 -8.27
CA ASP A 80 -7.78 -1.24 -9.59
C ASP A 80 -6.71 -0.20 -9.94
N GLU A 81 -6.86 1.05 -9.49
CA GLU A 81 -5.83 2.07 -9.63
C GLU A 81 -4.64 1.79 -8.70
N PHE A 82 -4.91 1.50 -7.43
CA PHE A 82 -3.89 1.25 -6.42
C PHE A 82 -2.89 0.15 -6.82
N VAL A 83 -3.37 -0.93 -7.45
CA VAL A 83 -2.51 -2.05 -7.86
C VAL A 83 -1.62 -1.74 -9.07
N ARG A 84 -1.81 -0.59 -9.73
CA ARG A 84 -1.02 -0.22 -10.91
C ARG A 84 0.26 0.49 -10.48
N PRO A 85 1.44 0.10 -11.02
CA PRO A 85 2.71 0.70 -10.63
C PRO A 85 2.77 2.23 -10.73
N ASN A 86 2.09 2.84 -11.71
CA ASN A 86 2.14 4.29 -11.89
C ASN A 86 1.33 5.09 -10.85
N TYR A 87 0.45 4.44 -10.09
CA TYR A 87 -0.31 5.04 -9.00
C TYR A 87 0.19 4.59 -7.63
N PHE A 88 0.60 3.32 -7.52
CA PHE A 88 0.96 2.64 -6.27
C PHE A 88 1.84 3.47 -5.32
N GLY A 89 2.90 4.12 -5.81
CA GLY A 89 3.80 4.90 -4.94
C GLY A 89 3.10 6.07 -4.25
N GLY A 90 2.27 6.82 -5.00
CA GLY A 90 1.49 7.93 -4.43
C GLY A 90 0.43 7.42 -3.48
N ASP A 91 -0.38 6.46 -3.94
CA ASP A 91 -1.51 5.95 -3.19
C ASP A 91 -1.06 5.22 -1.90
N MET A 92 0.06 4.49 -1.95
CA MET A 92 0.65 3.86 -0.76
C MET A 92 1.11 4.89 0.26
N SER A 93 1.76 5.97 -0.18
CA SER A 93 2.16 7.06 0.71
C SER A 93 0.95 7.68 1.42
N GLU A 94 -0.13 7.95 0.69
CA GLU A 94 -1.37 8.49 1.27
C GLU A 94 -2.01 7.49 2.24
N PHE A 95 -2.01 6.21 1.88
CA PHE A 95 -2.56 5.16 2.72
C PHE A 95 -1.77 4.96 4.02
N LEU A 96 -0.44 5.03 3.99
CA LEU A 96 0.42 5.00 5.18
C LEU A 96 0.07 6.14 6.16
N GLU A 97 -0.19 7.34 5.64
CA GLU A 97 -0.65 8.46 6.47
C GLU A 97 -2.04 8.24 7.06
N LYS A 98 -2.97 7.60 6.32
CA LYS A 98 -4.27 7.18 6.87
C LYS A 98 -4.09 6.18 8.01
N ILE A 99 -3.18 5.21 7.87
CA ILE A 99 -2.88 4.23 8.93
C ILE A 99 -2.30 4.92 10.17
N LYS A 100 -1.35 5.86 10.01
CA LYS A 100 -0.81 6.64 11.14
C LYS A 100 -1.91 7.37 11.91
N LYS A 101 -2.81 8.06 11.17
CA LYS A 101 -3.96 8.75 11.78
C LYS A 101 -4.88 7.77 12.52
N LYS A 102 -5.10 6.58 11.97
CA LYS A 102 -5.90 5.53 12.61
C LYS A 102 -5.26 5.03 13.91
N ILE A 103 -3.95 4.78 13.93
CA ILE A 103 -3.22 4.39 15.14
C ILE A 103 -3.34 5.51 16.20
N ALA A 104 -3.11 6.76 15.80
CA ALA A 104 -3.18 7.90 16.71
C ALA A 104 -4.59 8.14 17.29
N SER A 105 -5.66 7.82 16.55
CA SER A 105 -7.02 7.93 17.10
C SER A 105 -7.30 6.90 18.19
N MET A 106 -6.73 5.69 18.05
CA MET A 106 -6.88 4.61 19.03
C MET A 106 -6.15 4.93 20.36
N ASP A 107 -5.13 5.78 20.34
CA ASP A 107 -4.45 6.26 21.55
C ASP A 107 -5.27 7.30 22.32
N LYS A 108 -6.13 8.04 21.63
CA LYS A 108 -7.00 9.05 22.26
C LYS A 108 -8.25 8.45 22.88
N GLU A 109 -8.72 7.32 22.39
CA GLU A 109 -9.90 6.61 22.91
C GLU A 109 -9.61 5.82 24.21
N ASN A 110 -8.32 5.63 24.55
CA ASN A 110 -7.88 4.89 25.75
C ASN A 110 -7.40 5.80 26.90
N ASN A 111 -7.61 7.12 26.81
CA ASN A 111 -7.36 8.13 27.84
C ASN A 111 -8.66 8.82 28.24
#